data_AF-A0A352SYG9-F1
#
_entry.id   AF-A0A352SYG9-F1
#
_cell.length_a   1.000
_cell.length_b   1.000
_cell.length_c   1.000
_cell.angle_alpha   90.00
_cell.angle_beta   90.00
_cell.angle_gamma   90.00
#
_symmetry.space_group_name_H-M   'P 1'
#
loop_
_entity.id
_entity.type
_entity.pdbx_description
1 polymer ?
#
loop_
_entity_poly.entity_id
_entity_poly.type
_entity_poly.pdbx_seq_one_letter_code
_entity_poly.pdbx_strand_id
1 'polypeptide(L)'
;FKKIIHKLIHRSLSKSGSVKKYGYWGLFIFVAIPLPGTGVWTGSLIASLLDMRFKYAFPTIVIGNLVASICIMILSFGAVNIFGL
;
A
#
# COMPACT_ATOMS: atom_id res chain seq x y z
N PHE A 1 3.07 -38.55 -5.63
CA PHE A 1 3.25 -37.16 -6.11
C PHE A 1 1.98 -36.30 -6.12
N LYS A 2 0.88 -36.67 -6.81
CA LYS A 2 -0.35 -35.83 -6.89
C LYS A 2 -0.95 -35.37 -5.55
N LYS A 3 -0.93 -36.22 -4.51
CA LYS A 3 -1.49 -35.93 -3.18
C LYS A 3 -0.76 -34.78 -2.44
N ILE A 4 0.56 -34.66 -2.66
CA ILE A 4 1.39 -33.62 -2.04
C ILE A 4 1.15 -32.28 -2.73
N ILE A 5 1.10 -32.29 -4.07
CA ILE A 5 0.81 -31.10 -4.88
C ILE A 5 -0.58 -30.54 -4.55
N HIS A 6 -1.61 -31.38 -4.47
CA HIS A 6 -2.96 -30.94 -4.08
C HIS A 6 -3.00 -30.33 -2.67
N LYS A 7 -2.24 -30.88 -1.70
CA LYS A 7 -2.18 -30.34 -0.34
C LYS A 7 -1.49 -28.98 -0.28
N LEU A 8 -0.49 -28.75 -1.14
CA LEU A 8 0.22 -27.47 -1.27
C LEU A 8 -0.66 -26.42 -1.97
N ILE A 9 -1.32 -26.77 -3.08
CA ILE A 9 -2.25 -25.89 -3.80
C ILE A 9 -3.41 -25.47 -2.87
N HIS A 10 -4.01 -26.41 -2.14
CA HIS A 10 -5.13 -26.12 -1.25
C HIS A 10 -4.74 -25.26 -0.03
N ARG A 11 -3.51 -25.40 0.48
CA ARG A 11 -2.95 -24.51 1.52
C ARG A 11 -2.63 -23.11 0.98
N SER A 12 -2.14 -23.01 -0.25
CA SER A 12 -1.85 -21.71 -0.89
C SER A 12 -3.14 -20.94 -1.19
N LEU A 13 -4.16 -21.62 -1.72
CA LEU A 13 -5.49 -21.07 -1.95
C LEU A 13 -6.18 -20.61 -0.65
N SER A 14 -6.06 -21.37 0.45
CA SER A 14 -6.68 -20.98 1.74
C SER A 14 -5.95 -19.83 2.45
N LYS A 15 -4.64 -19.65 2.21
CA LYS A 15 -3.85 -18.55 2.80
C LYS A 15 -3.90 -17.25 1.99
N SER A 16 -4.24 -17.30 0.69
CA SER A 16 -4.34 -16.12 -0.19
C SER A 16 -5.33 -15.07 0.32
N GLY A 17 -6.42 -15.50 0.97
CA GLY A 17 -7.45 -14.60 1.51
C GLY A 17 -6.96 -13.70 2.65
N SER A 18 -6.17 -14.23 3.59
CA SER A 18 -5.66 -13.45 4.74
C SER A 18 -4.55 -12.49 4.35
N VAL A 19 -3.65 -12.88 3.42
CA VAL A 19 -2.58 -11.98 2.93
C VAL A 19 -3.18 -10.80 2.17
N LYS A 20 -4.23 -11.03 1.36
CA LYS A 20 -4.97 -9.95 0.70
C LYS A 20 -5.68 -9.03 1.69
N LYS A 21 -6.22 -9.55 2.81
CA LYS A 21 -6.97 -8.73 3.79
C LYS A 21 -6.10 -7.68 4.49
N TYR A 22 -4.85 -8.00 4.81
CA TYR A 22 -3.91 -7.04 5.43
C TYR A 22 -3.08 -6.25 4.41
N GLY A 23 -2.99 -6.72 3.17
CA GLY A 23 -2.29 -6.02 2.08
C GLY A 23 -2.83 -4.61 1.82
N TYR A 24 -4.15 -4.39 1.92
CA TYR A 24 -4.74 -3.06 1.74
C TYR A 24 -4.30 -2.07 2.83
N TRP A 25 -4.26 -2.49 4.09
CA TRP A 25 -3.84 -1.64 5.20
C TRP A 25 -2.35 -1.34 5.15
N GLY A 26 -1.51 -2.34 4.85
CA GLY A 26 -0.08 -2.15 4.67
C GLY A 26 0.23 -1.21 3.50
N LEU A 27 -0.45 -1.38 2.37
CA LEU A 27 -0.31 -0.52 1.20
C LEU A 27 -0.77 0.91 1.50
N PHE A 28 -1.90 1.09 2.19
CA PHE A 28 -2.38 2.41 2.59
C PHE A 28 -1.37 3.14 3.47
N ILE A 29 -0.90 2.51 4.55
CA ILE A 29 0.06 3.11 5.48
C ILE A 29 1.37 3.45 4.75
N PHE A 30 1.85 2.54 3.91
CA PHE A 30 3.07 2.76 3.13
C PHE A 30 2.99 3.98 2.21
N VAL A 31 1.83 4.19 1.55
CA VAL A 31 1.63 5.35 0.67
C VAL A 31 1.31 6.62 1.47
N ALA A 32 0.59 6.50 2.58
CA ALA A 32 0.14 7.65 3.38
C ALA A 32 1.27 8.32 4.17
N ILE A 33 2.31 7.59 4.54
CA ILE A 33 3.48 8.18 5.21
C ILE A 33 4.36 8.86 4.14
N PRO A 34 4.54 10.19 4.20
CA PRO A 34 5.33 10.93 3.23
C PRO A 34 6.83 10.75 3.52
N LEU A 35 7.39 9.60 3.14
CA LEU A 35 8.84 9.38 3.17
C LEU A 35 9.44 9.61 1.78
N PRO A 36 10.69 10.10 1.69
CA PRO A 36 11.38 10.15 0.41
C PRO A 36 11.52 8.73 -0.16
N GLY A 37 10.88 8.47 -1.31
CA GLY A 37 10.87 7.16 -1.97
C GLY A 37 9.61 6.32 -1.73
N THR A 38 8.75 6.66 -0.75
CA THR A 38 7.40 6.06 -0.64
C THR A 38 6.41 6.83 -1.51
N GLY A 39 5.28 6.20 -1.82
CA GLY A 39 4.21 6.83 -2.59
C GLY A 39 3.60 5.91 -3.63
N VAL A 40 2.94 6.52 -4.62
CA VAL A 40 2.15 5.82 -5.63
C VAL A 40 2.99 4.86 -6.47
N TRP A 41 4.23 5.21 -6.83
CA TRP A 41 5.11 4.37 -7.66
C TRP A 41 5.49 3.05 -6.98
N THR A 42 5.83 3.10 -5.69
CA THR A 42 6.35 1.98 -4.90
C THR A 42 5.19 1.23 -4.29
N GLY A 43 4.10 1.92 -3.95
CA GLY A 43 2.82 1.31 -3.64
C GLY A 43 2.26 0.48 -4.80
N SER A 44 2.36 0.96 -6.04
CA SER A 44 1.94 0.19 -7.22
C SER A 44 2.81 -1.06 -7.44
N LEU A 45 4.12 -0.96 -7.20
CA LEU A 45 5.02 -2.12 -7.21
C LEU A 45 4.63 -3.15 -6.13
N ILE A 46 4.41 -2.70 -4.89
CA ILE A 46 3.98 -3.56 -3.77
C ILE A 46 2.63 -4.22 -4.07
N ALA A 47 1.68 -3.47 -4.64
CA ALA A 47 0.38 -4.01 -5.03
C ALA A 47 0.51 -5.12 -6.10
N SER A 48 1.42 -4.94 -7.07
CA SER A 48 1.73 -5.95 -8.08
C SER A 48 2.39 -7.19 -7.47
N LEU A 49 3.33 -7.00 -6.53
CA LEU A 49 4.02 -8.11 -5.84
C LEU A 49 3.08 -8.92 -4.93
N LEU A 50 2.10 -8.25 -4.33
CA LEU A 50 1.09 -8.88 -3.48
C LEU A 50 -0.10 -9.46 -4.28
N ASP A 51 -0.05 -9.42 -5.61
CA ASP A 51 -1.14 -9.82 -6.51
C ASP A 51 -2.49 -9.21 -6.08
N MET A 52 -2.46 -7.93 -5.69
CA MET A 52 -3.65 -7.22 -5.24
C MET A 52 -4.55 -6.93 -6.43
N ARG A 53 -5.85 -7.17 -6.27
CA ARG A 53 -6.80 -6.86 -7.34
C ARG A 53 -6.84 -5.35 -7.55
N PHE A 54 -6.71 -4.92 -8.80
CA PHE A 54 -6.70 -3.50 -9.20
C PHE A 54 -7.83 -2.69 -8.57
N LYS A 55 -9.06 -3.26 -8.54
CA LYS A 55 -10.26 -2.63 -7.95
C LYS A 55 -10.14 -2.25 -6.47
N TYR A 56 -9.18 -2.83 -5.74
CA TYR A 56 -8.91 -2.50 -4.34
C TYR A 56 -7.59 -1.75 -4.20
N ALA A 57 -6.55 -2.16 -4.93
CA ALA A 57 -5.25 -1.47 -4.89
C ALA A 57 -5.35 0.00 -5.31
N PHE A 58 -6.09 0.28 -6.38
CA PHE A 58 -6.25 1.63 -6.92
C PHE A 58 -6.85 2.61 -5.90
N PRO A 59 -8.05 2.37 -5.32
CA PRO A 59 -8.62 3.28 -4.33
C PRO A 59 -7.76 3.38 -3.06
N THR A 60 -7.12 2.29 -2.62
CA THR A 60 -6.20 2.32 -1.47
C THR A 60 -5.02 3.28 -1.70
N ILE A 61 -4.39 3.21 -2.88
CA ILE A 61 -3.25 4.07 -3.23
C ILE A 61 -3.70 5.54 -3.38
N VAL A 62 -4.84 5.79 -4.02
CA VAL A 62 -5.37 7.16 -4.20
C VAL A 62 -5.66 7.81 -2.84
N ILE A 63 -6.35 7.12 -1.93
CA ILE A 63 -6.67 7.66 -0.61
C ILE A 63 -5.38 7.87 0.20
N GLY A 64 -4.43 6.92 0.14
CA GLY A 64 -3.12 7.09 0.78
C GLY A 64 -2.38 8.32 0.26
N ASN A 65 -2.39 8.54 -1.05
CA ASN A 65 -1.72 9.68 -1.66
C ASN A 65 -2.35 11.03 -1.27
N LEU A 66 -3.68 11.09 -1.18
CA LEU A 66 -4.37 12.29 -0.70
C LEU A 66 -3.97 12.63 0.75
N VAL A 67 -3.89 11.62 1.63
CA VAL A 67 -3.44 11.81 3.01
C VAL A 67 -1.99 12.29 3.07
N ALA A 68 -1.09 11.64 2.31
CA ALA A 68 0.31 12.06 2.23
C ALA A 68 0.45 13.51 1.74
N SER A 69 -0.35 13.90 0.74
CA SER A 69 -0.33 15.24 0.16
C SER A 69 -0.78 16.29 1.17
N ILE A 70 -1.84 16.02 1.94
CA ILE A 70 -2.32 16.92 3.01
C ILE A 70 -1.29 17.02 4.14
N CYS A 71 -0.68 15.90 4.55
CA CYS A 71 0.39 15.90 5.56
C CYS A 71 1.59 16.75 5.11
N ILE A 72 2.07 16.56 3.88
CA ILE A 72 3.17 17.36 3.32
C ILE A 72 2.75 18.82 3.22
N MET A 73 1.55 19.12 2.76
CA MET A 73 1.06 20.51 2.65
C MET A 73 1.11 21.21 4.00
N ILE A 74 0.61 20.57 5.07
CA ILE A 74 0.66 21.14 6.43
C ILE A 74 2.11 21.31 6.90
N LEU A 75 2.96 20.31 6.67
CA LEU A 75 4.38 20.37 7.04
C LEU A 75 5.11 21.50 6.29
N SER A 76 4.87 21.65 4.99
CA SER A 76 5.48 22.69 4.16
C SER A 76 4.97 24.07 4.54
N PHE A 77 3.65 24.29 4.65
CA PHE A 77 3.12 25.59 5.07
C PHE A 77 3.54 25.95 6.50
N GLY A 78 3.52 24.99 7.44
CA GLY A 78 3.99 25.20 8.81
C GLY A 78 5.48 25.52 8.86
N ALA A 79 6.31 24.78 8.11
CA ALA A 79 7.73 25.04 8.01
C ALA A 79 8.03 26.41 7.39
N VAL A 80 7.36 26.78 6.29
CA VAL A 80 7.54 28.09 5.62
C VAL A 80 7.22 29.24 6.58
N ASN A 81 6.12 29.14 7.34
CA ASN A 81 5.78 30.15 8.36
C ASN A 81 6.84 30.24 9.48
N ILE A 82 7.46 29.13 9.87
CA ILE A 82 8.53 29.10 10.87
C ILE A 82 9.83 29.69 10.32
N PHE A 83 10.15 29.44 9.05
CA PHE A 83 11.33 30.00 8.39
C PHE A 83 11.16 31.46 7.95
N GLY A 84 10.00 32.08 8.19
CA GLY A 84 9.79 33.52 8.04
C GLY A 84 9.81 34.04 6.61
N LEU A 85 9.45 33.21 5.63
CA LEU A 85 9.18 33.60 4.24
C LEU A 85 7.70 33.91 4.01
#